data_AF-A0A7S1T8I3-F1
#
_entry.id   AF-A0A7S1T8I3-F1
#
_cell.length_a   1.000
_cell.length_b   1.000
_cell.length_c   1.000
_cell.angle_alpha   90.00
_cell.angle_beta   90.00
_cell.angle_gamma   90.00
#
_symmetry.space_group_name_H-M   'P 1'
#
loop_
_entity.id
_entity.type
_entity.pdbx_description
1 polymer ?
#
loop_
_entity_poly.entity_id
_entity_poly.type
_entity_poly.pdbx_seq_one_letter_code
_entity_poly.pdbx_strand_id
1 'polypeptide(L)'
;MQTLFTPKVSDERRAELFEMMAEEGEPLREKYSWAIPDKRAIRIAASFGPLVEVGAGKGYWAMLLRAAGVNVLAYDIIGTPAKGKGEKHGAVTFWSEVQRGGAKALQSVACLGRALFLCYPDEYEVQDTSLGLDCLTRFSGDTAIHVGE
;
A
#
# COMPACT_ATOMS: atom_id res chain seq x y z
N MET A 1 6.93 19.87 13.25
CA MET A 1 7.95 18.83 13.03
C MET A 1 8.63 19.14 11.70
N GLN A 2 9.95 19.31 11.69
CA GLN A 2 10.70 19.47 10.43
C GLN A 2 10.95 18.09 9.82
N THR A 3 10.67 17.93 8.54
CA THR A 3 10.89 16.70 7.77
C THR A 3 12.08 16.86 6.82
N LEU A 4 12.59 15.75 6.27
CA LEU A 4 13.71 15.76 5.32
C LEU A 4 13.52 16.78 4.20
N PHE A 5 12.31 16.87 3.64
CA PHE A 5 11.99 17.79 2.52
C PHE A 5 11.52 19.18 2.94
N THR A 6 11.62 19.53 4.23
CA THR A 6 11.26 20.88 4.68
C THR A 6 12.24 21.90 4.08
N PRO A 7 11.77 22.96 3.39
CA PRO A 7 12.65 23.89 2.68
C PRO A 7 13.64 24.65 3.57
N LYS A 8 13.29 24.88 4.84
CA LYS A 8 14.08 25.68 5.80
C LYS A 8 14.93 24.85 6.77
N VAL A 9 15.11 23.56 6.50
CA VAL A 9 16.02 22.69 7.27
C VAL A 9 17.46 22.96 6.84
N SER A 10 18.37 23.12 7.81
CA SER A 10 19.80 23.27 7.52
C SER A 10 20.37 22.01 6.90
N ASP A 11 21.50 22.13 6.20
CA ASP A 11 22.13 20.99 5.54
C ASP A 11 22.61 19.94 6.56
N GLU A 12 23.12 20.37 7.72
CA GLU A 12 23.50 19.46 8.81
C GLU A 12 22.29 18.67 9.31
N ARG A 13 21.17 19.35 9.56
CA ARG A 13 19.94 18.68 10.01
C ARG A 13 19.34 17.80 8.91
N ARG A 14 19.51 18.15 7.64
CA ARG A 14 19.09 17.33 6.49
C ARG A 14 19.88 16.03 6.44
N ALA A 15 21.19 16.09 6.65
CA ALA A 15 22.06 14.92 6.71
C ALA A 15 21.65 13.98 7.85
N GLU A 16 21.45 14.52 9.06
CA GLU A 16 20.96 13.74 10.21
C GLU A 16 19.62 13.04 9.91
N LEU A 17 18.66 13.75 9.30
CA LEU A 17 17.36 13.17 8.94
C LEU A 17 17.47 12.10 7.87
N PHE A 18 18.43 12.23 6.95
CA PHE A 18 18.69 11.24 5.91
C PHE A 18 19.31 9.97 6.51
N GLU A 19 20.29 10.10 7.42
CA GLU A 19 20.89 8.98 8.14
C GLU A 19 19.83 8.23 8.96
N MET A 20 19.00 8.95 9.73
CA MET A 20 17.88 8.35 10.46
C MET A 20 16.92 7.59 9.53
N MET A 21 16.63 8.13 8.35
CA MET A 21 15.76 7.48 7.36
C MET A 21 16.42 6.23 6.77
N ALA A 22 17.74 6.25 6.54
CA ALA A 22 18.48 5.11 6.04
C ALA A 22 18.55 3.97 7.07
N GLU A 23 18.77 4.30 8.34
CA GLU A 23 18.84 3.33 9.44
C GLU A 23 17.47 2.72 9.78
N GLU A 24 16.44 3.55 9.92
CA GLU A 24 15.12 3.10 10.37
C GLU A 24 14.17 2.74 9.21
N GLY A 25 14.52 3.10 7.97
CA GLY A 25 13.62 3.01 6.82
C GLY A 25 13.20 1.59 6.49
N GLU A 26 14.15 0.66 6.43
CA GLU A 26 13.88 -0.74 6.09
C GLU A 26 12.97 -1.43 7.13
N PRO A 27 13.28 -1.41 8.45
CA PRO A 27 12.40 -1.99 9.46
C PRO A 27 10.97 -1.41 9.44
N LEU A 28 10.83 -0.11 9.19
CA LEU A 28 9.53 0.55 9.10
C LEU A 28 8.76 0.13 7.85
N ARG A 29 9.42 0.00 6.69
CA ARG A 29 8.81 -0.48 5.44
C ARG A 29 8.35 -1.93 5.57
N GLU A 30 9.21 -2.79 6.11
CA GLU A 30 8.88 -4.18 6.38
C GLU A 30 7.68 -4.32 7.32
N LYS A 31 7.61 -3.48 8.34
CA LYS A 31 6.53 -3.52 9.33
C LYS A 31 5.22 -2.97 8.79
N TYR A 32 5.25 -1.83 8.11
CA TYR A 32 4.06 -1.06 7.74
C TYR A 32 3.73 -1.17 6.25
N SER A 33 4.45 -0.44 5.41
CA SER A 33 4.25 -0.37 3.95
C SER A 33 5.45 0.33 3.28
N TRP A 34 5.67 0.06 1.99
CA TRP A 34 6.73 0.71 1.21
C TRP A 34 6.63 2.24 1.22
N ALA A 35 5.43 2.79 1.05
CA ALA A 35 5.13 4.18 1.32
C ALA A 35 4.22 4.29 2.54
N ILE A 36 4.66 4.99 3.58
CA ILE A 36 3.91 5.13 4.85
C ILE A 36 3.03 6.40 4.79
N PRO A 37 1.71 6.29 4.97
CA PRO A 37 0.80 7.44 4.94
C PRO A 37 1.00 8.41 6.10
N ASP A 38 0.75 9.69 5.83
CA ASP A 38 0.34 10.65 6.85
C ASP A 38 -1.20 10.81 6.86
N LYS A 39 -1.71 11.61 7.82
CA LYS A 39 -3.15 11.91 7.92
C LYS A 39 -3.70 12.61 6.68
N ARG A 40 -2.88 13.38 5.96
CA ARG A 40 -3.32 14.11 4.75
C ARG A 40 -3.56 13.12 3.62
N ALA A 41 -2.65 12.17 3.41
CA ALA A 41 -2.75 11.14 2.39
C ALA A 41 -4.00 10.27 2.60
N ILE A 42 -4.26 9.84 3.84
CA ILE A 42 -5.48 9.07 4.18
C ILE A 42 -6.75 9.86 3.84
N ARG A 43 -6.83 11.16 4.20
CA ARG A 43 -8.01 11.99 3.87
C ARG A 43 -8.23 12.14 2.37
N ILE A 44 -7.15 12.33 1.60
CA ILE A 44 -7.24 12.45 0.14
C ILE A 44 -7.74 11.13 -0.44
N ALA A 45 -7.10 10.00 -0.13
CA ALA A 45 -7.49 8.70 -0.64
C ALA A 45 -8.93 8.32 -0.22
N ALA A 46 -9.34 8.64 1.01
CA ALA A 46 -10.69 8.38 1.48
C ALA A 46 -11.78 9.12 0.68
N SER A 47 -11.45 10.25 0.06
CA SER A 47 -12.39 11.05 -0.74
C SER A 47 -12.79 10.37 -2.06
N PHE A 48 -12.07 9.32 -2.46
CA PHE A 48 -12.32 8.53 -3.67
C PHE A 48 -12.91 7.14 -3.36
N GLY A 49 -13.28 6.87 -2.10
CA GLY A 49 -13.88 5.61 -1.71
C GLY A 49 -15.19 5.34 -2.46
N PRO A 50 -15.55 4.07 -2.71
CA PRO A 50 -14.88 2.84 -2.28
C PRO A 50 -13.58 2.53 -3.05
N LEU A 51 -12.65 1.82 -2.41
CA LEU A 51 -11.32 1.52 -2.98
C LEU A 51 -11.10 0.03 -3.20
N VAL A 52 -10.26 -0.29 -4.20
CA VAL A 52 -9.60 -1.58 -4.37
C VAL A 52 -8.08 -1.38 -4.40
N GLU A 53 -7.38 -1.97 -3.45
CA GLU A 53 -5.92 -1.99 -3.36
C GLU A 53 -5.38 -3.33 -3.87
N VAL A 54 -4.39 -3.28 -4.76
CA VAL A 54 -3.68 -4.46 -5.28
C VAL A 54 -2.19 -4.32 -4.96
N GLY A 55 -1.58 -5.38 -4.44
CA GLY A 55 -0.24 -5.31 -3.85
C GLY A 55 -0.29 -4.74 -2.42
N ALA A 56 -1.33 -5.08 -1.66
CA ALA A 56 -1.58 -4.49 -0.34
C ALA A 56 -0.56 -4.91 0.74
N GLY A 57 0.30 -5.89 0.46
CA GLY A 57 1.22 -6.48 1.42
C GLY A 57 0.51 -6.95 2.68
N LYS A 58 0.92 -6.41 3.84
CA LYS A 58 0.33 -6.72 5.15
C LYS A 58 -0.96 -5.93 5.45
N GLY A 59 -1.42 -5.07 4.53
CA GLY A 59 -2.69 -4.36 4.61
C GLY A 59 -2.70 -3.15 5.55
N TYR A 60 -1.59 -2.42 5.67
CA TYR A 60 -1.48 -1.24 6.54
C TYR A 60 -2.33 -0.05 6.04
N TRP A 61 -2.25 0.28 4.74
CA TRP A 61 -3.12 1.27 4.11
C TRP A 61 -4.59 0.89 4.25
N ALA A 62 -4.95 -0.34 3.90
CA ALA A 62 -6.30 -0.87 4.09
C ALA A 62 -6.80 -0.72 5.54
N MET A 63 -5.97 -1.01 6.55
CA MET A 63 -6.35 -0.80 7.96
C MET A 63 -6.69 0.67 8.24
N LEU A 64 -5.81 1.60 7.87
CA LEU A 64 -6.00 3.04 8.14
C LEU A 64 -7.19 3.63 7.39
N LEU A 65 -7.38 3.24 6.12
CA LEU A 65 -8.51 3.69 5.30
C LEU A 65 -9.84 3.12 5.81
N ARG A 66 -9.87 1.85 6.22
CA ARG A 66 -11.06 1.25 6.87
C ARG A 66 -11.38 1.94 8.20
N ALA A 67 -10.37 2.24 9.01
CA ALA A 67 -10.54 3.03 10.23
C ALA A 67 -11.06 4.46 9.95
N ALA A 68 -10.78 5.00 8.76
CA ALA A 68 -11.34 6.27 8.27
C ALA A 68 -12.74 6.12 7.61
N GLY A 69 -13.37 4.94 7.68
CA GLY A 69 -14.72 4.69 7.17
C GLY A 69 -14.78 4.30 5.68
N VAL A 70 -13.65 4.04 5.04
CA VAL A 70 -13.58 3.67 3.62
C VAL A 70 -13.83 2.18 3.44
N ASN A 71 -14.69 1.82 2.49
CA ASN A 71 -14.83 0.44 2.05
C ASN A 71 -13.63 0.07 1.14
N VAL A 72 -12.69 -0.71 1.66
CA VAL A 72 -11.47 -1.14 0.96
C VAL A 72 -11.47 -2.65 0.75
N LEU A 73 -11.37 -3.08 -0.52
CA LEU A 73 -10.94 -4.43 -0.87
C LEU A 73 -9.43 -4.42 -1.05
N ALA A 74 -8.71 -5.27 -0.33
CA ALA A 74 -7.25 -5.34 -0.39
C ALA A 74 -6.84 -6.71 -0.91
N TYR A 75 -5.98 -6.74 -1.92
CA TYR A 75 -5.47 -7.95 -2.56
C TYR A 75 -3.95 -8.00 -2.52
N ASP A 76 -3.41 -9.17 -2.18
CA ASP A 76 -1.97 -9.44 -2.24
C ASP A 76 -1.71 -10.92 -2.59
N ILE A 77 -0.57 -11.23 -3.19
CA ILE A 77 -0.22 -12.60 -3.62
C ILE A 77 -0.14 -13.58 -2.44
N ILE A 78 0.24 -13.08 -1.26
CA ILE A 78 0.31 -13.85 -0.01
C ILE A 78 -1.10 -13.94 0.59
N GLY A 79 -1.74 -12.79 0.83
CA GLY A 79 -3.03 -12.70 1.51
C GLY A 79 -2.98 -13.14 2.99
N THR A 80 -4.00 -12.76 3.78
CA THR A 80 -4.13 -13.22 5.16
C THR A 80 -4.42 -14.72 5.20
N PRO A 81 -3.77 -15.50 6.08
CA PRO A 81 -4.07 -16.92 6.24
C PRO A 81 -5.55 -17.16 6.57
N ALA A 82 -6.15 -18.18 5.96
CA ALA A 82 -7.51 -18.57 6.27
C ALA A 82 -7.62 -18.99 7.74
N LYS A 83 -8.64 -18.51 8.46
CA LYS A 83 -8.94 -18.97 9.83
C LYS A 83 -9.12 -20.50 9.81
N GLY A 84 -8.22 -21.22 10.47
CA GLY A 84 -8.33 -22.67 10.70
C GLY A 84 -7.57 -23.60 9.73
N LYS A 85 -6.76 -23.09 8.79
CA LYS A 85 -5.85 -23.94 8.01
C LYS A 85 -4.41 -23.57 8.34
N GLY A 86 -3.73 -24.49 9.02
CA GLY A 86 -2.37 -24.34 9.54
C GLY A 86 -1.31 -24.30 8.45
N GLU A 87 -1.24 -23.20 7.69
CA GLU A 87 -0.06 -22.85 6.91
C GLU A 87 0.84 -22.00 7.81
N LYS A 88 1.94 -22.59 8.27
CA LYS A 88 3.00 -21.90 9.01
C LYS A 88 3.81 -21.02 8.05
N HIS A 89 3.21 -19.96 7.52
CA HIS A 89 3.99 -18.82 7.05
C HIS A 89 4.45 -18.09 8.31
N GLY A 90 5.71 -18.29 8.72
CA GLY A 90 6.23 -17.87 10.03
C GLY A 90 5.69 -16.51 10.47
N ALA A 91 5.14 -16.43 11.69
CA ALA A 91 4.28 -15.36 12.23
C ALA A 91 4.26 -13.99 11.50
N VAL A 92 3.75 -13.94 10.26
CA VAL A 92 3.57 -12.68 9.54
C VAL A 92 2.36 -12.00 10.15
N THR A 93 2.60 -10.86 10.80
CA THR A 93 1.51 -10.06 11.38
C THR A 93 0.90 -9.19 10.29
N PHE A 94 -0.41 -9.35 10.07
CA PHE A 94 -1.19 -8.52 9.17
C PHE A 94 -1.89 -7.40 9.95
N TRP A 95 -2.02 -6.24 9.33
CA TRP A 95 -2.72 -5.08 9.90
C TRP A 95 -4.23 -5.14 9.68
N SER A 96 -4.67 -5.82 8.62
CA SER A 96 -6.08 -6.02 8.32
C SER A 96 -6.29 -7.22 7.40
N GLU A 97 -7.55 -7.54 7.09
CA GLU A 97 -7.88 -8.60 6.13
C GLU A 97 -7.40 -8.25 4.72
N VAL A 98 -6.60 -9.13 4.13
CA VAL A 98 -6.07 -9.04 2.77
C VAL A 98 -6.43 -10.32 2.03
N GLN A 99 -7.18 -10.20 0.95
CA GLN A 99 -7.57 -11.35 0.15
C GLN A 99 -6.38 -11.80 -0.69
N ARG A 100 -6.19 -13.12 -0.80
CA ARG A 100 -5.18 -13.65 -1.71
C ARG A 100 -5.59 -13.37 -3.16
N GLY A 101 -4.75 -12.66 -3.91
CA GLY A 101 -5.06 -12.26 -5.28
C GLY A 101 -4.03 -11.31 -5.87
N GLY A 102 -4.31 -10.81 -7.06
CA GLY A 102 -3.49 -9.85 -7.79
C GLY A 102 -4.34 -9.08 -8.79
N ALA A 103 -3.73 -8.52 -9.84
CA ALA A 103 -4.42 -7.67 -10.82
C ALA A 103 -5.72 -8.27 -11.43
N LYS A 104 -5.81 -9.61 -11.54
CA LYS A 104 -7.03 -10.31 -12.00
C LYS A 104 -8.26 -10.03 -11.12
N ALA A 105 -8.08 -9.71 -9.83
CA ALA A 105 -9.17 -9.40 -8.92
C ALA A 105 -9.98 -8.17 -9.36
N LEU A 106 -9.37 -7.25 -10.11
CA LEU A 106 -10.01 -6.04 -10.64
C LEU A 106 -11.16 -6.35 -11.61
N GLN A 107 -11.17 -7.54 -12.21
CA GLN A 107 -12.24 -7.98 -13.12
C GLN A 107 -13.45 -8.57 -12.39
N SER A 108 -13.40 -8.68 -11.07
CA SER A 108 -14.53 -9.19 -10.28
C SER A 108 -15.64 -8.16 -10.13
N VAL A 109 -16.88 -8.64 -9.99
CA VAL A 109 -18.06 -7.77 -9.73
C VAL A 109 -17.88 -6.94 -8.46
N ALA A 110 -17.17 -7.46 -7.45
CA ALA A 110 -16.91 -6.76 -6.20
C ALA A 110 -16.03 -5.52 -6.38
N CYS A 111 -15.21 -5.48 -7.45
CA CYS A 111 -14.31 -4.37 -7.76
C CYS A 111 -14.94 -3.28 -8.63
N LEU A 112 -16.14 -3.51 -9.19
CA LEU A 112 -16.83 -2.53 -10.04
C LEU A 112 -17.16 -1.25 -9.25
N GLY A 113 -16.91 -0.10 -9.88
CA GLY A 113 -17.21 1.22 -9.31
C GLY A 113 -16.27 1.66 -8.17
N ARG A 114 -15.15 0.97 -7.96
CA ARG A 114 -14.13 1.35 -6.98
C ARG A 114 -12.97 2.09 -7.65
N ALA A 115 -12.36 3.03 -6.95
CA ALA A 115 -11.08 3.58 -7.39
C ALA A 115 -9.95 2.58 -7.12
N LEU A 116 -9.02 2.47 -8.06
CA LEU A 116 -7.81 1.66 -7.92
C LEU A 116 -6.80 2.38 -7.03
N PHE A 117 -6.24 1.68 -6.04
CA PHE A 117 -5.18 2.18 -5.17
C PHE A 117 -3.93 1.33 -5.34
N LEU A 118 -2.81 1.95 -5.70
CA LEU A 118 -1.51 1.33 -5.89
C LEU A 118 -0.48 2.04 -5.00
N CYS A 119 0.13 1.30 -4.09
CA CYS A 119 1.21 1.78 -3.23
C CYS A 119 2.49 1.06 -3.61
N TYR A 120 3.40 1.74 -4.31
CA TYR A 120 4.69 1.20 -4.74
C TYR A 120 4.52 -0.18 -5.43
N PRO A 121 3.69 -0.26 -6.50
CA PRO A 121 3.25 -1.55 -7.05
C PRO A 121 4.38 -2.35 -7.72
N ASP A 122 5.45 -1.68 -8.13
CA ASP A 122 6.51 -2.27 -8.93
C ASP A 122 7.87 -2.12 -8.23
N GLU A 123 8.60 -3.22 -8.13
CA GLU A 123 10.01 -3.24 -7.73
C GLU A 123 10.81 -3.85 -8.89
N TYR A 124 11.21 -2.99 -9.82
CA TYR A 124 11.86 -3.38 -11.08
C TYR A 124 13.26 -3.99 -10.89
N GLU A 125 13.81 -4.00 -9.68
CA GLU A 125 15.10 -4.65 -9.38
C GLU A 125 14.98 -6.19 -9.35
N VAL A 126 13.77 -6.73 -9.20
CA VAL A 126 13.56 -8.17 -8.93
C VAL A 126 12.60 -8.83 -9.92
N GLN A 127 11.74 -8.07 -10.62
CA GLN A 127 10.67 -8.64 -11.46
C GLN A 127 10.68 -8.09 -12.89
N ASP A 128 10.59 -9.01 -13.87
CA ASP A 128 10.43 -8.69 -15.29
C ASP A 128 9.00 -8.21 -15.64
N THR A 129 8.07 -8.22 -14.67
CA THR A 129 6.66 -7.88 -14.87
C THR A 129 6.24 -6.74 -13.96
N SER A 130 5.49 -5.77 -14.51
CA SER A 130 4.90 -4.66 -13.75
C SER A 130 3.48 -5.01 -13.30
N LEU A 131 3.30 -5.16 -11.98
CA LEU A 131 1.99 -5.26 -11.33
C LEU A 131 1.16 -4.00 -11.58
N GLY A 132 1.78 -2.83 -11.57
CA GLY A 132 1.10 -1.55 -11.83
C GLY A 132 0.47 -1.54 -13.23
N LEU A 133 1.25 -1.88 -14.26
CA LEU A 133 0.78 -2.00 -15.64
C LEU A 133 -0.31 -3.08 -15.79
N ASP A 134 -0.13 -4.22 -15.12
CA ASP A 134 -1.11 -5.30 -15.12
C ASP A 134 -2.44 -4.88 -14.51
N CYS A 135 -2.41 -4.07 -13.45
CA CYS A 135 -3.58 -3.49 -12.81
C CYS A 135 -4.27 -2.50 -13.74
N LEU A 136 -3.53 -1.53 -14.30
CA LEU A 136 -4.09 -0.52 -15.21
C LEU A 136 -4.72 -1.13 -16.46
N THR A 137 -4.14 -2.21 -16.99
CA THR A 137 -4.68 -2.93 -18.15
C THR A 137 -6.03 -3.61 -17.85
N ARG A 138 -6.27 -3.99 -16.59
CA ARG A 138 -7.47 -4.73 -16.16
C ARG A 138 -8.50 -3.85 -15.46
N PHE A 139 -8.09 -2.68 -15.02
CA PHE A 139 -8.94 -1.75 -14.32
C PHE A 139 -9.95 -1.12 -15.28
N SER A 140 -11.23 -1.17 -14.91
CA SER A 140 -12.34 -0.65 -15.70
C SER A 140 -12.98 0.61 -15.12
N GLY A 141 -12.45 1.11 -13.99
CA GLY A 141 -12.91 2.38 -13.39
C GLY A 141 -12.23 3.59 -14.02
N ASP A 142 -12.54 4.77 -13.49
CA ASP A 142 -12.08 6.06 -14.00
C ASP A 142 -11.01 6.73 -13.11
N THR A 143 -10.77 6.18 -11.92
CA THR A 143 -9.92 6.80 -10.90
C THR A 143 -8.86 5.82 -10.43
N ALA A 144 -7.59 6.21 -10.58
CA ALA A 144 -6.44 5.51 -10.01
C ALA A 144 -5.68 6.45 -9.06
N ILE A 145 -5.33 5.93 -7.89
CA ILE A 145 -4.49 6.58 -6.88
C ILE A 145 -3.17 5.84 -6.85
N HIS A 146 -2.08 6.54 -7.17
CA HIS A 146 -0.73 6.04 -7.08
C HIS A 146 0.00 6.72 -5.91
N VAL A 147 0.67 5.93 -5.08
CA VAL A 147 1.51 6.43 -3.97
C VAL A 147 2.86 5.74 -4.03
N GLY A 148 3.95 6.52 -4.03
CA GLY A 148 5.31 6.03 -4.26
C GLY A 148 5.92 6.65 -5.50
N GLU A 149 7.19 6.31 -5.76
CA GLU A 149 7.93 6.70 -6.97
C GLU A 149 7.76 5.68 -8.09
#